data_AF-A0A344WAE5-F1
#
_entry.id   AF-A0A344WAE5-F1
#
_cell.length_a   1.000
_cell.length_b   1.000
_cell.length_c   1.000
_cell.angle_alpha   90.00
_cell.angle_beta   90.00
_cell.angle_gamma   90.00
#
_symmetry.space_group_name_H-M   'P 1'
#
loop_
_entity.id
_entity.type
_entity.pdbx_description
1 polymer ?
#
loop_
_entity_poly.entity_id
_entity_poly.type
_entity_poly.pdbx_seq_one_letter_code
_entity_poly.pdbx_strand_id
1 'polypeptide(L)'
;MKYLSIILVSLVYSSSTLGAMSPRYYETEILGNWVCKDLYPGYVAIEVIRYKKDGTWNSFGELIVDFPIEENKVKVKYSALGKGVWEIDDQNLVSMINSIKVTNRNHPWLDQYFNMQEQFTLNERNSEEIVVLSDDYINLQPATGKPYECRKVEI
;
A
#
# COMPACT_ATOMS: atom_id res chain seq x y z
N MET A 1 -47.47 10.25 -51.04
CA MET A 1 -47.60 10.82 -49.69
C MET A 1 -46.90 9.91 -48.70
N LYS A 2 -46.02 10.50 -47.89
CA LYS A 2 -45.71 10.20 -46.46
C LYS A 2 -45.25 8.78 -46.12
N TYR A 3 -43.93 8.57 -45.99
CA TYR A 3 -43.10 8.76 -44.77
C TYR A 3 -43.53 7.84 -43.62
N LEU A 4 -42.70 6.87 -43.22
CA LEU A 4 -41.71 7.04 -42.13
C LEU A 4 -41.09 5.69 -41.76
N SER A 5 -39.76 5.64 -41.86
CA SER A 5 -38.87 4.67 -41.22
C SER A 5 -39.00 4.76 -39.71
N ILE A 6 -39.08 3.63 -39.00
CA ILE A 6 -38.57 3.50 -37.64
C ILE A 6 -37.95 2.11 -37.47
N ILE A 7 -36.62 2.06 -37.49
CA ILE A 7 -35.83 0.92 -37.03
C ILE A 7 -35.71 1.07 -35.51
N LEU A 8 -36.24 0.12 -34.75
CA LEU A 8 -36.10 0.08 -33.30
C LEU A 8 -34.83 -0.73 -32.95
N VAL A 9 -33.68 -0.06 -32.84
CA VAL A 9 -32.48 -0.64 -32.24
C VAL A 9 -32.60 -0.49 -30.73
N SER A 10 -32.92 -1.58 -30.04
CA SER A 10 -32.84 -1.66 -28.58
C SER A 10 -31.36 -1.72 -28.16
N LEU A 11 -30.78 -0.56 -27.84
CA LEU A 11 -29.54 -0.44 -27.09
C LEU A 11 -29.78 -0.98 -25.67
N VAL A 12 -29.42 -2.24 -25.45
CA VAL A 12 -29.27 -2.77 -24.09
C VAL A 12 -27.98 -2.16 -23.56
N TYR A 13 -28.10 -1.05 -22.83
CA TYR A 13 -27.02 -0.56 -21.98
C TYR A 13 -26.80 -1.62 -20.90
N SER A 14 -25.81 -2.48 -21.11
CA SER A 14 -25.22 -3.28 -20.05
C SER A 14 -24.50 -2.32 -19.11
N SER A 15 -25.24 -1.70 -18.20
CA SER A 15 -24.67 -1.01 -17.05
C SER A 15 -24.01 -2.08 -16.18
N SER A 16 -22.75 -2.40 -16.46
CA SER A 16 -21.91 -3.10 -15.48
C SER A 16 -21.68 -2.12 -14.34
N THR A 17 -22.64 -2.05 -13.43
CA THR A 17 -22.42 -1.48 -12.11
C THR A 17 -21.46 -2.45 -11.42
N LEU A 18 -20.17 -2.20 -11.55
CA LEU A 18 -19.22 -2.58 -10.52
C LEU A 18 -19.65 -1.75 -9.30
N GLY A 19 -20.60 -2.27 -8.53
CA GLY A 19 -21.02 -1.65 -7.29
C GLY A 19 -19.80 -1.62 -6.39
N ALA A 20 -19.24 -0.43 -6.16
CA ALA A 20 -18.26 -0.23 -5.11
C ALA A 20 -18.86 -0.81 -3.82
N MET A 21 -18.12 -1.68 -3.15
CA MET A 21 -18.56 -2.24 -1.87
C MET A 21 -18.78 -1.09 -0.88
N SER A 22 -19.69 -1.25 0.08
CA SER A 22 -19.92 -0.20 1.08
C SER A 22 -18.61 0.11 1.82
N PRO A 23 -18.26 1.38 2.11
CA PRO A 23 -17.10 1.74 2.93
C PRO A 23 -17.00 0.94 4.24
N ARG A 24 -18.16 0.62 4.83
CA ARG A 24 -18.28 -0.19 6.05
C ARG A 24 -17.73 -1.61 5.90
N TYR A 25 -17.76 -2.19 4.69
CA TYR A 25 -17.13 -3.47 4.40
C TYR A 25 -15.59 -3.35 4.46
N TYR A 26 -15.03 -2.32 3.84
CA TYR A 26 -13.58 -2.10 3.85
C TYR A 26 -13.06 -1.87 5.28
N GLU A 27 -13.76 -1.06 6.07
CA GLU A 27 -13.40 -0.77 7.46
C GLU A 27 -13.35 -2.01 8.36
N THR A 28 -14.18 -3.03 8.08
CA THR A 28 -14.18 -4.28 8.86
C THR A 28 -13.15 -5.26 8.36
N GLU A 29 -13.04 -5.46 7.04
CA GLU A 29 -12.20 -6.50 6.46
C GLU A 29 -10.71 -6.19 6.53
N ILE A 30 -10.33 -4.90 6.48
CA ILE A 30 -8.93 -4.47 6.58
C ILE A 30 -8.32 -4.71 7.97
N LEU A 31 -9.13 -4.94 9.00
CA LEU A 31 -8.64 -5.15 10.36
C LEU A 31 -7.82 -6.43 10.48
N GLY A 32 -6.71 -6.35 11.19
CA GLY A 32 -5.82 -7.49 11.44
C GLY A 32 -4.36 -7.20 11.12
N ASN A 33 -3.54 -8.24 11.10
CA ASN A 33 -2.15 -8.15 10.70
C ASN A 33 -2.00 -8.60 9.24
N TRP A 34 -1.17 -7.89 8.51
CA TRP A 34 -0.92 -8.09 7.09
C TRP A 34 0.57 -8.13 6.84
N VAL A 35 1.02 -9.08 6.03
CA VAL A 35 2.38 -9.12 5.51
C VAL A 35 2.35 -8.61 4.08
N CYS A 36 2.90 -7.42 3.88
CA CYS A 36 3.06 -6.80 2.58
C CYS A 36 4.47 -7.05 2.06
N LYS A 37 4.58 -7.40 0.77
CA LYS A 37 5.88 -7.65 0.13
C LYS A 37 6.01 -6.81 -1.11
N ASP A 38 7.15 -6.14 -1.24
CA ASP A 38 7.53 -5.45 -2.46
C ASP A 38 8.92 -5.90 -2.91
N LEU A 39 8.97 -6.46 -4.12
CA LEU A 39 10.16 -7.04 -4.73
C LEU A 39 10.49 -6.31 -6.03
N TYR A 40 11.70 -5.79 -6.11
CA TYR A 40 12.23 -5.16 -7.33
C TYR A 40 13.72 -5.50 -7.48
N PRO A 41 14.31 -5.53 -8.69
CA PRO A 41 15.75 -5.76 -8.83
C PRO A 41 16.58 -4.78 -7.99
N GLY A 42 17.36 -5.30 -7.05
CA GLY A 42 18.18 -4.51 -6.11
C GLY A 42 17.43 -3.98 -4.89
N TYR A 43 16.17 -4.37 -4.67
CA TYR A 43 15.31 -3.89 -3.60
C TYR A 43 14.33 -4.98 -3.13
N VAL A 44 14.30 -5.23 -1.83
CA VAL A 44 13.32 -6.11 -1.19
C VAL A 44 12.80 -5.41 0.04
N ALA A 45 11.49 -5.18 0.11
CA ALA A 45 10.81 -4.71 1.31
C ALA A 45 9.78 -5.74 1.76
N ILE A 46 9.76 -6.00 3.07
CA ILE A 46 8.76 -6.82 3.73
C ILE A 46 8.26 -6.02 4.93
N GLU A 47 6.96 -5.82 5.02
CA GLU A 47 6.33 -5.13 6.15
C GLU A 47 5.25 -6.02 6.75
N VAL A 48 5.22 -6.05 8.08
CA VAL A 48 4.10 -6.55 8.86
C VAL A 48 3.37 -5.35 9.44
N ILE A 49 2.18 -5.05 8.92
CA ILE A 49 1.35 -3.93 9.37
C ILE A 49 0.09 -4.44 10.06
N ARG A 50 -0.31 -3.79 11.15
CA ARG A 50 -1.54 -4.10 11.88
C ARG A 50 -2.50 -2.91 11.85
N TYR A 51 -3.65 -3.06 11.19
CA TYR A 51 -4.75 -2.10 11.25
C TYR A 51 -5.67 -2.41 12.43
N LYS A 52 -5.98 -1.40 13.24
CA LYS A 52 -6.80 -1.52 14.45
C LYS A 52 -8.10 -0.74 14.33
N LYS A 53 -9.12 -1.20 15.05
CA LYS A 53 -10.47 -0.60 15.11
C LYS A 53 -10.51 0.86 15.54
N ASP A 54 -9.48 1.35 16.21
CA ASP A 54 -9.38 2.74 16.68
C ASP A 54 -8.81 3.68 15.60
N GLY A 55 -8.65 3.22 14.36
CA GLY A 55 -8.09 4.00 13.26
C GLY A 55 -6.56 4.13 13.34
N THR A 56 -5.89 3.40 14.22
CA THR A 56 -4.41 3.38 14.28
C THR A 56 -3.83 2.16 13.59
N TRP A 57 -2.59 2.29 13.13
CA TRP A 57 -1.79 1.16 12.71
C TRP A 57 -0.39 1.19 13.34
N ASN A 58 0.21 0.02 13.47
CA ASN A 58 1.63 -0.14 13.78
C ASN A 58 2.25 -1.13 12.81
N SER A 59 3.52 -0.93 12.47
CA SER A 59 4.23 -1.85 11.58
C SER A 59 5.65 -2.12 12.02
N PHE A 60 6.15 -3.28 11.60
CA PHE A 60 7.56 -3.63 11.61
C PHE A 60 7.91 -4.14 10.21
N GLY A 61 9.02 -3.65 9.66
CA GLY A 61 9.47 -4.08 8.34
C GLY A 61 10.97 -4.22 8.24
N GLU A 62 11.40 -4.95 7.20
CA GLU A 62 12.77 -5.06 6.76
C GLU A 62 12.88 -4.56 5.32
N LEU A 63 13.96 -3.85 5.05
CA LEU A 63 14.29 -3.31 3.74
C LEU A 63 15.73 -3.70 3.40
N ILE A 64 15.92 -4.39 2.27
CA ILE A 64 17.23 -4.77 1.74
C ILE A 64 17.43 -4.06 0.42
N VAL A 65 18.49 -3.26 0.32
CA VAL A 65 18.79 -2.45 -0.88
C VAL A 65 20.24 -2.66 -1.29
N ASP A 66 20.46 -2.79 -2.60
CA ASP A 66 21.78 -2.74 -3.21
C ASP A 66 22.21 -1.27 -3.39
N PHE A 67 23.11 -0.78 -2.53
CA PHE A 67 23.68 0.56 -2.67
C PHE A 67 24.85 0.55 -3.66
N PRO A 68 24.84 1.40 -4.70
CA PRO A 68 26.01 1.61 -5.54
C PRO A 68 27.05 2.42 -4.76
N ILE A 69 28.23 1.83 -4.54
CA ILE A 69 29.35 2.49 -3.87
C ILE A 69 30.58 2.29 -4.75
N GLU A 70 31.02 3.38 -5.38
CA GLU A 70 32.09 3.36 -6.39
C GLU A 70 31.80 2.34 -7.50
N GLU A 71 32.72 1.41 -7.75
CA GLU A 71 32.57 0.34 -8.76
C GLU A 71 31.84 -0.91 -8.21
N ASN A 72 31.46 -0.91 -6.93
CA ASN A 72 30.86 -2.07 -6.24
C ASN A 72 29.40 -1.83 -5.84
N LYS A 73 28.72 -2.92 -5.46
CA LYS A 73 27.40 -2.88 -4.84
C LYS A 73 27.47 -3.45 -3.43
N VAL A 74 26.95 -2.72 -2.46
CA VAL A 74 26.86 -3.15 -1.07
C VAL A 74 25.41 -3.42 -0.70
N LYS A 75 25.14 -4.61 -0.17
CA LYS A 75 23.82 -5.00 0.34
C LYS A 75 23.59 -4.41 1.72
N VAL A 76 22.73 -3.40 1.81
CA VAL A 76 22.38 -2.75 3.07
C VAL A 76 21.04 -3.27 3.56
N LYS A 77 20.97 -3.61 4.85
CA LYS A 77 19.77 -4.09 5.51
C LYS A 77 19.29 -3.04 6.51
N TYR A 78 18.05 -2.60 6.37
CA TYR A 78 17.38 -1.72 7.29
C TYR A 78 16.23 -2.47 7.97
N SER A 79 15.92 -2.09 9.20
CA SER A 79 14.62 -2.38 9.80
C SER A 79 13.86 -1.08 10.03
N ALA A 80 12.55 -1.11 9.89
CA ALA A 80 11.67 0.00 10.19
C ALA A 80 10.64 -0.39 11.27
N LEU A 81 10.36 0.54 12.18
CA LEU A 81 9.25 0.47 13.13
C LEU A 81 8.38 1.70 12.91
N GLY A 82 7.16 1.48 12.42
CA GLY A 82 6.22 2.53 12.07
C GLY A 82 4.99 2.55 12.99
N LYS A 83 4.41 3.73 13.17
CA LYS A 83 3.05 3.90 13.66
C LYS A 83 2.37 5.06 12.97
N GLY A 84 1.06 4.95 12.84
CA GLY A 84 0.28 5.99 12.19
C GLY A 84 -1.21 5.79 12.36
N VAL A 85 -1.96 6.49 11.52
CA VAL A 85 -3.41 6.40 11.43
C VAL A 85 -3.84 5.97 10.03
N TRP A 86 -5.04 5.39 9.95
CA TRP A 86 -5.66 4.97 8.70
C TRP A 86 -7.16 5.26 8.75
N GLU A 87 -7.74 5.45 7.56
CA GLU A 87 -9.18 5.49 7.34
C GLU A 87 -9.50 4.97 5.93
N ILE A 88 -10.77 4.65 5.70
CA ILE A 88 -11.29 4.37 4.36
C ILE A 88 -11.99 5.62 3.84
N ASP A 89 -11.57 6.11 2.68
CA ASP A 89 -12.24 7.17 1.94
C ASP A 89 -12.72 6.61 0.60
N ASP A 90 -14.01 6.28 0.53
CA ASP A 90 -14.64 5.54 -0.57
C ASP A 90 -13.97 4.18 -0.82
N GLN A 91 -13.25 4.02 -1.94
CA GLN A 91 -12.47 2.83 -2.27
C GLN A 91 -10.98 2.97 -1.92
N ASN A 92 -10.58 4.02 -1.19
CA ASN A 92 -9.17 4.29 -0.90
C ASN A 92 -8.84 3.97 0.55
N LEU A 93 -7.68 3.33 0.74
CA LEU A 93 -7.00 3.33 2.01
C LEU A 93 -6.22 4.64 2.13
N VAL A 94 -6.64 5.49 3.05
CA VAL A 94 -5.91 6.71 3.38
C VAL A 94 -5.08 6.44 4.63
N SER A 95 -3.76 6.60 4.52
CA SER A 95 -2.82 6.36 5.62
C SER A 95 -1.94 7.58 5.88
N MET A 96 -1.55 7.75 7.14
CA MET A 96 -0.61 8.80 7.54
C MET A 96 0.38 8.21 8.56
N ILE A 97 1.67 8.41 8.33
CA ILE A 97 2.74 7.99 9.24
C ILE A 97 2.96 9.08 10.28
N ASN A 98 2.73 8.77 11.55
CA ASN A 98 2.95 9.71 12.65
C ASN A 98 4.39 9.65 13.16
N SER A 99 4.99 8.46 13.13
CA SER A 99 6.42 8.30 13.41
C SER A 99 6.97 7.04 12.78
N ILE A 100 8.24 7.09 12.40
CA ILE A 100 8.99 5.93 11.96
C ILE A 100 10.38 5.96 12.60
N LYS A 101 10.87 4.78 12.99
CA LYS A 101 12.26 4.58 13.36
C LYS A 101 12.90 3.61 12.38
N VAL A 102 13.91 4.08 11.66
CA VAL A 102 14.69 3.23 10.75
C VAL A 102 16.06 2.96 11.35
N THR A 103 16.58 1.75 11.19
CA THR A 103 17.89 1.35 11.71
C THR A 103 18.63 0.54 10.68
N ASN A 104 19.80 1.03 10.28
CA ASN A 104 20.74 0.28 9.47
C ASN A 104 21.37 -0.84 10.30
N ARG A 105 21.25 -2.08 9.82
CA ARG A 105 21.57 -3.30 10.58
C ARG A 105 22.96 -3.84 10.29
N ASN A 106 23.59 -3.47 9.17
CA ASN A 106 24.84 -4.06 8.76
C ASN A 106 25.90 -3.08 8.24
N HIS A 107 25.53 -1.84 7.92
CA HIS A 107 26.48 -0.80 7.50
C HIS A 107 26.16 0.58 8.12
N PRO A 108 26.12 0.73 9.47
CA PRO A 108 25.69 1.98 10.12
C PRO A 108 26.47 3.24 9.72
N TRP A 109 27.70 3.07 9.23
CA TRP A 109 28.52 4.17 8.72
C TRP A 109 27.87 4.89 7.52
N LEU A 110 27.02 4.20 6.75
CA LEU A 110 26.31 4.79 5.62
C LEU A 110 25.29 5.85 6.06
N ASP A 111 24.80 5.78 7.30
CA ASP A 111 23.79 6.72 7.79
C ASP A 111 24.34 8.16 7.90
N GLN A 112 25.67 8.34 7.86
CA GLN A 112 26.31 9.65 7.76
C GLN A 112 26.17 10.31 6.38
N TYR A 113 25.95 9.51 5.34
CA TYR A 113 25.88 9.94 3.94
C TYR A 113 24.48 9.82 3.37
N PHE A 114 23.74 8.80 3.81
CA PHE A 114 22.38 8.51 3.40
C PHE A 114 21.58 8.02 4.59
N ASN A 115 20.74 8.89 5.14
CA ASN A 115 19.83 8.54 6.22
C ASN A 115 18.50 8.04 5.64
N MET A 116 18.28 6.73 5.73
CA MET A 116 17.05 6.09 5.25
C MET A 116 15.79 6.61 5.96
N GLN A 117 15.90 7.01 7.24
CA GLN A 117 14.74 7.53 7.97
C GLN A 117 14.21 8.84 7.39
N GLU A 118 15.10 9.68 6.87
CA GLU A 118 14.76 10.97 6.28
C GLU A 118 14.03 10.86 4.93
N GLN A 119 13.99 9.66 4.36
CA GLN A 119 13.27 9.39 3.10
C GLN A 119 11.76 9.22 3.31
N PHE A 120 11.29 9.17 4.56
CA PHE A 120 9.88 9.05 4.90
C PHE A 120 9.29 10.41 5.25
N THR A 121 8.25 10.83 4.53
CA THR A 121 7.47 12.02 4.92
C THR A 121 6.49 11.68 6.03
N LEU A 122 6.55 12.43 7.13
CA LEU A 122 5.65 12.25 8.27
C LEU A 122 4.47 13.22 8.19
N ASN A 123 3.33 12.80 8.73
CA ASN A 123 2.11 13.59 8.83
C ASN A 123 1.54 14.06 7.48
N GLU A 124 1.85 13.33 6.41
CA GLU A 124 1.25 13.51 5.09
C GLU A 124 0.24 12.38 4.84
N ARG A 125 -0.93 12.76 4.31
CA ARG A 125 -1.99 11.81 3.95
C ARG A 125 -1.65 11.19 2.60
N ASN A 126 -1.39 9.89 2.59
CA ASN A 126 -1.21 9.10 1.38
C ASN A 126 -2.49 8.32 1.09
N SER A 127 -2.94 8.33 -0.16
CA SER A 127 -4.14 7.63 -0.61
C SER A 127 -3.75 6.54 -1.60
N GLU A 128 -4.26 5.35 -1.36
CA GLU A 128 -4.01 4.16 -2.18
C GLU A 128 -5.34 3.50 -2.52
N GLU A 129 -5.55 3.20 -3.80
CA GLU A 129 -6.77 2.55 -4.26
C GLU A 129 -6.77 1.08 -3.80
N ILE A 130 -7.88 0.65 -3.19
CA ILE A 130 -8.10 -0.75 -2.84
C ILE A 130 -8.67 -1.48 -4.07
N VAL A 131 -7.77 -2.08 -4.84
CA VAL A 131 -8.11 -2.84 -6.06
C VAL A 131 -8.84 -4.13 -5.69
N VAL A 132 -8.37 -4.81 -4.63
CA VAL A 132 -8.98 -6.03 -4.10
C VAL A 132 -8.88 -6.04 -2.58
N LEU A 133 -9.96 -6.42 -1.90
CA LEU A 133 -9.98 -6.74 -0.48
C LEU A 133 -10.84 -7.98 -0.22
N SER A 134 -10.21 -9.03 0.32
CA SER A 134 -10.85 -10.25 0.81
C SER A 134 -10.31 -10.65 2.17
N ASP A 135 -10.86 -11.73 2.73
CA ASP A 135 -10.56 -12.24 4.07
C ASP A 135 -9.05 -12.40 4.35
N ASP A 136 -8.24 -12.75 3.34
CA ASP A 136 -6.82 -13.07 3.48
C ASP A 136 -5.90 -12.30 2.51
N TYR A 137 -6.43 -11.39 1.70
CA TYR A 137 -5.68 -10.73 0.63
C TYR A 137 -6.11 -9.27 0.43
N ILE A 138 -5.11 -8.40 0.26
CA ILE A 138 -5.30 -7.02 -0.21
C ILE A 138 -4.37 -6.77 -1.38
N ASN A 139 -4.90 -6.09 -2.40
CA ASN A 139 -4.10 -5.44 -3.43
C ASN A 139 -4.33 -3.92 -3.37
N LEU A 140 -3.24 -3.18 -3.22
CA LEU A 140 -3.25 -1.72 -3.12
C LEU A 140 -2.52 -1.13 -4.32
N GLN A 141 -3.12 -0.10 -4.93
CA GLN A 141 -2.52 0.68 -6.00
C GLN A 141 -2.22 2.10 -5.49
N PRO A 142 -0.94 2.44 -5.26
CA PRO A 142 -0.55 3.79 -4.89
C PRO A 142 -0.70 4.77 -6.07
N ALA A 143 -0.83 6.06 -5.78
CA ALA A 143 -0.90 7.11 -6.80
C ALA A 143 0.35 7.16 -7.70
N THR A 144 1.51 6.78 -7.16
CA THR A 144 2.76 6.59 -7.91
C THR A 144 3.36 5.24 -7.57
N GLY A 145 3.87 4.54 -8.59
CA GLY A 145 4.47 3.21 -8.43
C GLY A 145 3.57 2.07 -8.89
N LYS A 146 4.01 0.85 -8.64
CA LYS A 146 3.31 -0.38 -9.01
C LYS A 146 2.38 -0.83 -7.87
N PRO A 147 1.31 -1.57 -8.17
CA PRO A 147 0.49 -2.16 -7.14
C PRO A 147 1.27 -3.21 -6.36
N TYR A 148 0.93 -3.39 -5.09
CA TYR A 148 1.53 -4.38 -4.21
C TYR A 148 0.47 -5.17 -3.47
N GLU A 149 0.88 -6.34 -2.98
CA GLU A 149 0.00 -7.28 -2.32
C GLU A 149 0.37 -7.49 -0.85
N CYS A 150 -0.66 -7.71 -0.05
CA CYS A 150 -0.55 -8.09 1.34
C CYS A 150 -1.37 -9.35 1.61
N ARG A 151 -0.84 -10.22 2.49
CA ARG A 151 -1.52 -11.43 2.96
C ARG A 151 -1.83 -11.31 4.45
N LYS A 152 -3.04 -11.70 4.85
CA LYS A 152 -3.41 -11.66 6.27
C LYS A 152 -2.65 -12.72 7.04
N VAL A 153 -2.26 -12.41 8.26
CA VAL A 153 -1.58 -13.34 9.16
C VAL A 153 -2.16 -13.27 10.57
N GLU A 154 -2.28 -14.43 11.20
CA GLU A 154 -2.55 -14.55 12.62
C GLU A 154 -1.22 -14.54 13.37
N ILE A 155 -1.10 -13.65 14.37
CA ILE A 155 0.09 -13.47 15.22
C ILE A 155 -0.33 -13.56 16.67
#